data_AF-A0A928L4H1-F1
#
_entry.id   AF-A0A928L4H1-F1
#
_cell.length_a   1.000
_cell.length_b   1.000
_cell.length_c   1.000
_cell.angle_alpha   90.00
_cell.angle_beta   90.00
_cell.angle_gamma   90.00
#
_symmetry.space_group_name_H-M   'P 1'
#
loop_
_entity.id
_entity.type
_entity.pdbx_description
1 polymer ?
#
loop_
_entity_poly.entity_id
_entity_poly.type
_entity_poly.pdbx_seq_one_letter_code
_entity_poly.pdbx_strand_id
1 'polypeptide(L)'
;MDVIKLKTKILRAFIFALLAILCVVIVQQCKKCFIDYSKYNTQNADAHTLYTAAESALEKLRQEGIEVPENLSIVSGKFENDSFEFLFQQELAELLVSAEMHIKDGIWYVDIVNGQINAAVYADHSWSGFVGCYPNENTTYRSFNDVIKELQRESGN
;
A
#
# COMPACT_ATOMS: atom_id res chain seq x y z
N MET A 1 1.18 16.07 -64.11
CA MET A 1 1.89 15.11 -63.23
C MET A 1 2.05 15.63 -61.80
N ASP A 2 1.84 16.93 -61.56
CA ASP A 2 2.13 17.59 -60.27
C ASP A 2 1.00 17.51 -59.24
N VAL A 3 -0.27 17.45 -59.67
CA VAL A 3 -1.43 17.34 -58.76
C VAL A 3 -1.44 16.01 -58.00
N ILE A 4 -1.04 14.92 -58.65
CA ILE A 4 -0.96 13.59 -58.02
C ILE A 4 0.14 13.60 -56.95
N LYS A 5 1.33 14.12 -57.27
CA LYS A 5 2.45 14.25 -56.31
C LYS A 5 2.08 15.13 -55.11
N LEU A 6 1.32 16.21 -55.31
CA LEU A 6 0.86 17.09 -54.23
C LEU A 6 -0.16 16.38 -53.31
N LYS A 7 -1.14 15.67 -53.88
CA LYS A 7 -2.11 14.88 -53.12
C LYS A 7 -1.44 13.77 -52.31
N THR A 8 -0.44 13.09 -52.87
CA THR A 8 0.30 12.05 -52.15
C THR A 8 1.14 12.63 -51.01
N LYS A 9 1.71 13.84 -51.15
CA LYS A 9 2.43 14.53 -50.07
C LYS A 9 1.50 14.90 -48.91
N ILE A 10 0.33 15.46 -49.21
CA ILE A 10 -0.68 15.81 -48.20
C ILE A 10 -1.17 14.55 -47.48
N LEU A 11 -1.46 13.48 -48.21
CA LEU A 11 -1.91 12.21 -47.63
C LEU A 11 -0.85 11.61 -46.69
N ARG A 12 0.42 11.63 -47.08
CA ARG A 12 1.52 11.17 -46.22
C ARG A 12 1.63 12.02 -44.96
N ALA A 13 1.57 13.34 -45.09
CA ALA A 13 1.61 14.24 -43.94
C ALA A 13 0.45 14.00 -42.97
N PHE A 14 -0.76 13.73 -43.49
CA PHE A 14 -1.93 13.39 -42.68
C PHE A 14 -1.77 12.05 -41.95
N ILE A 15 -1.23 11.02 -42.61
CA ILE A 15 -0.94 9.73 -41.98
C ILE A 15 0.09 9.88 -40.87
N PHE A 16 1.17 10.64 -41.09
CA PHE A 16 2.17 10.91 -40.05
C PHE A 16 1.58 11.69 -38.87
N ALA A 17 0.69 12.65 -39.12
CA ALA A 17 0.00 13.38 -38.06
C ALA A 17 -0.90 12.46 -37.22
N LEU A 18 -1.66 11.57 -37.86
CA LEU A 18 -2.48 10.57 -37.16
C LEU A 18 -1.65 9.59 -36.33
N LEU A 19 -0.54 9.09 -36.89
CA LEU A 19 0.38 8.21 -36.17
C LEU A 19 1.02 8.91 -34.96
N ALA A 20 1.39 10.19 -35.09
CA ALA A 20 1.93 10.97 -33.98
C ALA A 20 0.91 11.13 -32.84
N ILE A 21 -0.35 11.43 -33.16
CA ILE A 21 -1.43 11.53 -32.16
C ILE A 21 -1.66 10.18 -31.49
N LEU A 22 -1.72 9.09 -32.26
CA LEU A 22 -1.92 7.74 -31.73
C LEU A 22 -0.78 7.32 -30.79
N CYS A 23 0.48 7.58 -31.17
CA CYS A 23 1.63 7.31 -30.33
C CYS A 23 1.58 8.10 -29.02
N VAL A 24 1.20 9.38 -29.04
CA VAL A 24 1.07 10.18 -27.82
C VAL A 24 0.03 9.59 -26.88
N VAL A 25 -1.14 9.20 -27.39
CA VAL A 25 -2.21 8.59 -26.57
C VAL A 25 -1.75 7.27 -25.95
N ILE A 26 -1.13 6.39 -26.75
CA ILE A 26 -0.63 5.09 -26.27
C ILE A 26 0.44 5.29 -25.19
N VAL A 27 1.41 6.18 -25.42
CA VAL A 27 2.49 6.43 -24.46
C VAL A 27 1.94 6.99 -23.14
N GLN A 28 0.95 7.88 -23.19
CA GLN A 28 0.32 8.42 -21.97
C GLN A 28 -0.41 7.33 -21.18
N GLN A 29 -1.18 6.46 -21.85
CA GLN A 29 -1.87 5.36 -21.18
C GLN A 29 -0.91 4.31 -20.61
N CYS A 30 0.11 3.90 -21.38
CA CYS A 30 1.11 2.95 -20.91
C CYS A 30 1.89 3.49 -19.71
N LYS A 31 2.28 4.77 -19.72
CA LYS A 31 2.97 5.38 -18.57
C LYS A 31 2.09 5.40 -17.33
N LYS A 32 0.83 5.83 -17.45
CA LYS A 32 -0.08 5.87 -16.30
C LYS A 32 -0.32 4.47 -15.73
N CYS A 33 -0.65 3.50 -16.60
CA CYS A 33 -0.88 2.12 -16.18
C CYS A 33 0.35 1.49 -15.51
N PHE A 34 1.55 1.75 -16.04
CA PHE A 34 2.78 1.24 -15.46
C PHE A 34 3.11 1.89 -14.10
N ILE A 35 2.91 3.20 -13.97
CA ILE A 35 3.12 3.92 -12.70
C ILE A 35 2.13 3.42 -11.64
N ASP A 36 0.86 3.28 -11.99
CA ASP A 36 -0.17 2.80 -11.06
C ASP A 36 0.11 1.35 -10.61
N TYR A 37 0.52 0.46 -11.54
CA TYR A 37 0.91 -0.91 -11.22
C TYR A 37 2.19 -0.98 -10.38
N SER A 38 3.19 -0.16 -10.68
CA SER A 38 4.43 -0.10 -9.91
C SER A 38 4.17 0.35 -8.48
N LYS A 39 3.32 1.37 -8.28
CA LYS A 39 2.93 1.84 -6.95
C LYS A 39 2.18 0.78 -6.17
N TYR A 40 1.24 0.08 -6.82
CA TYR A 40 0.50 -1.04 -6.23
C TYR A 40 1.45 -2.12 -5.67
N ASN A 41 2.41 -2.58 -6.47
CA ASN A 41 3.36 -3.60 -6.03
C ASN A 41 4.27 -3.11 -4.91
N THR A 42 4.72 -1.85 -4.95
CA THR A 42 5.54 -1.29 -3.88
C THR A 42 4.78 -1.27 -2.56
N GLN A 43 3.51 -0.84 -2.54
CA GLN A 43 2.81 -0.73 -1.26
C GLN A 43 2.49 -2.10 -0.67
N ASN A 44 2.15 -3.09 -1.49
CA ASN A 44 2.00 -4.47 -1.02
C ASN A 44 3.32 -5.04 -0.49
N ALA A 45 4.45 -4.76 -1.13
CA ALA A 45 5.76 -5.16 -0.63
C ALA A 45 6.08 -4.50 0.72
N ASP A 46 5.74 -3.21 0.89
CA ASP A 46 5.90 -2.50 2.16
C ASP A 46 4.97 -3.06 3.23
N ALA A 47 3.71 -3.38 2.89
CA ALA A 47 2.77 -4.04 3.81
C ALA A 47 3.23 -5.45 4.21
N HIS A 48 3.84 -6.20 3.29
CA HIS A 48 4.45 -7.50 3.59
C HIS A 48 5.66 -7.37 4.50
N THR A 49 6.51 -6.37 4.27
CA THR A 49 7.65 -6.06 5.13
C THR A 49 7.18 -5.69 6.54
N LEU A 50 6.16 -4.83 6.65
CA LEU A 50 5.50 -4.49 7.90
C LEU A 50 4.94 -5.72 8.62
N TYR A 51 4.24 -6.60 7.90
CA TYR A 51 3.69 -7.84 8.45
C TYR A 51 4.81 -8.72 9.04
N THR A 52 5.88 -8.95 8.28
CA THR A 52 7.02 -9.79 8.70
C THR A 52 7.76 -9.19 9.89
N ALA A 53 7.92 -7.86 9.91
CA ALA A 53 8.51 -7.14 11.02
C ALA A 53 7.63 -7.23 12.27
N ALA A 54 6.29 -7.17 12.10
CA ALA A 54 5.33 -7.29 13.20
C ALA A 54 5.33 -8.70 13.79
N GLU A 55 5.40 -9.75 12.96
CA GLU A 55 5.57 -11.13 13.44
C GLU A 55 6.87 -11.32 14.22
N SER A 56 7.98 -10.78 13.70
CA SER A 56 9.28 -10.85 14.36
C SER A 56 9.29 -10.12 15.71
N ALA A 57 8.66 -8.94 15.76
CA ALA A 57 8.53 -8.18 16.99
C ALA A 57 7.61 -8.89 18.00
N LEU A 58 6.48 -9.45 17.56
CA LEU A 58 5.61 -10.27 18.41
C LEU A 58 6.36 -11.44 19.03
N GLU A 59 7.14 -12.16 18.23
CA GLU A 59 7.90 -13.31 18.71
C GLU A 59 8.96 -12.89 19.74
N LYS A 60 9.61 -11.74 19.54
CA LYS A 60 10.53 -11.17 20.51
C LYS A 60 9.84 -10.83 21.84
N LEU A 61 8.67 -10.19 21.78
CA LEU A 61 7.89 -9.84 22.98
C LEU A 61 7.47 -11.10 23.76
N ARG A 62 7.08 -12.18 23.06
CA ARG A 62 6.79 -13.48 23.69
C ARG A 62 8.02 -14.07 24.38
N GLN A 63 9.19 -13.99 23.76
CA GLN A 63 10.45 -14.47 24.35
C GLN A 63 10.85 -13.66 25.60
N GLU A 64 10.51 -12.38 25.64
CA GLU A 64 10.70 -11.50 26.79
C GLU A 64 9.62 -11.69 27.88
N GLY A 65 8.64 -12.57 27.65
CA GLY A 65 7.57 -12.89 28.60
C GLY A 65 6.47 -11.83 28.67
N ILE A 66 6.38 -10.95 27.67
CA ILE A 66 5.32 -9.95 27.56
C ILE A 66 4.06 -10.64 27.01
N GLU A 67 2.94 -10.42 27.70
CA GLU A 67 1.65 -10.97 27.30
C GLU A 67 1.15 -10.27 26.02
N VAL A 68 0.90 -11.07 24.98
CA VAL A 68 0.36 -10.58 23.71
C VAL A 68 -1.17 -10.57 23.81
N PRO A 69 -1.82 -9.42 23.57
CA PRO A 69 -3.28 -9.36 23.55
C PRO A 69 -3.88 -10.32 22.51
N GLU A 70 -4.98 -11.00 22.87
CA GLU A 70 -5.64 -11.91 21.93
C GLU A 70 -6.13 -11.16 20.69
N ASN A 71 -6.79 -10.02 20.85
CA ASN A 71 -7.30 -9.23 19.73
C ASN A 71 -6.91 -7.78 19.90
N LEU A 72 -6.18 -7.22 18.94
CA LEU A 72 -5.70 -5.85 19.00
C LEU A 72 -5.48 -5.26 17.61
N SER A 73 -6.03 -4.07 17.41
CA SER A 73 -5.85 -3.28 16.19
C SER A 73 -4.97 -2.06 16.51
N ILE A 74 -3.92 -1.84 15.74
CA ILE A 74 -2.91 -0.81 16.01
C ILE A 74 -2.76 0.06 14.78
N VAL A 75 -2.86 1.39 14.93
CA VAL A 75 -2.66 2.36 13.86
C VAL A 75 -1.50 3.29 14.23
N SER A 76 -0.56 3.48 13.31
CA SER A 76 0.55 4.41 13.47
C SER A 76 0.07 5.81 13.88
N GLY A 77 0.62 6.36 14.97
CA GLY A 77 0.34 7.74 15.39
C GLY A 77 -1.03 7.98 16.03
N LYS A 78 -1.84 6.93 16.25
CA LYS A 78 -3.06 6.99 17.07
C LYS A 78 -2.99 5.92 18.16
N PHE A 79 -2.34 6.27 19.26
CA PHE A 79 -2.28 5.43 20.46
C PHE A 79 -3.24 6.03 21.49
N GLU A 80 -4.30 5.31 21.86
CA GLU A 80 -5.25 5.73 22.89
C GLU A 80 -4.72 5.38 24.28
N ASN A 81 -4.71 6.36 25.18
CA ASN A 81 -3.72 6.46 26.26
C ASN A 81 -4.08 5.75 27.59
N ASP A 82 -4.98 4.76 27.61
CA ASP A 82 -5.56 4.29 28.89
C ASP A 82 -5.76 2.75 29.06
N SER A 83 -5.08 1.89 28.28
CA SER A 83 -5.15 0.43 28.48
C SER A 83 -3.78 -0.26 28.53
N PHE A 84 -3.70 -1.48 29.09
CA PHE A 84 -2.50 -2.34 29.03
C PHE A 84 -2.02 -2.54 27.58
N GLU A 85 -2.95 -2.54 26.64
CA GLU A 85 -2.66 -2.64 25.21
C GLU A 85 -1.85 -1.44 24.71
N PHE A 86 -1.92 -0.27 25.38
CA PHE A 86 -1.12 0.91 25.03
C PHE A 86 0.38 0.67 25.18
N LEU A 87 0.81 -0.01 26.26
CA LEU A 87 2.23 -0.33 26.47
C LEU A 87 2.72 -1.31 25.40
N PHE A 88 1.93 -2.34 25.11
CA PHE A 88 2.21 -3.29 24.04
C PHE A 88 2.25 -2.59 22.66
N GLN A 89 1.32 -1.67 22.40
CA GLN A 89 1.27 -0.88 21.17
C GLN A 89 2.52 0.00 21.00
N GLN A 90 2.98 0.66 22.07
CA GLN A 90 4.20 1.47 22.02
C GLN A 90 5.43 0.62 21.76
N GLU A 91 5.60 -0.49 22.49
CA GLU A 91 6.75 -1.38 22.35
C GLU A 91 6.81 -1.98 20.94
N LEU A 92 5.68 -2.46 20.42
CA LEU A 92 5.58 -2.98 19.07
C LEU A 92 5.86 -1.90 18.02
N ALA A 93 5.33 -0.68 18.20
CA ALA A 93 5.60 0.43 17.31
C ALA A 93 7.07 0.84 17.31
N GLU A 94 7.73 0.87 18.47
CA GLU A 94 9.16 1.16 18.59
C GLU A 94 10.00 0.11 17.89
N LEU A 95 9.70 -1.18 18.09
CA LEU A 95 10.38 -2.28 17.43
C LEU A 95 10.23 -2.20 15.90
N LEU A 96 9.02 -1.94 15.40
CA LEU A 96 8.74 -1.78 13.98
C LEU A 96 9.51 -0.60 13.35
N VAL A 97 9.52 0.56 14.02
CA VAL A 97 10.24 1.75 13.53
C VAL A 97 11.76 1.59 13.60
N SER A 98 12.26 0.84 14.59
CA SER A 98 13.70 0.54 14.72
C SER A 98 14.20 -0.46 13.69
N ALA A 99 13.33 -1.39 13.25
CA ALA A 99 13.67 -2.43 12.30
C ALA A 99 13.69 -1.92 10.86
N GLU A 100 12.80 -0.98 10.49
CA GLU A 100 12.64 -0.56 9.10
C GLU A 100 12.40 0.93 8.91
N MET A 101 13.38 1.60 8.28
CA MET A 101 13.40 3.05 8.08
C MET A 101 12.25 3.54 7.19
N HIS A 102 11.78 2.71 6.25
CA HIS A 102 10.72 3.08 5.31
C HIS A 102 9.32 3.05 5.95
N ILE A 103 9.11 2.26 7.01
CA ILE A 103 7.83 2.19 7.75
C ILE A 103 7.58 3.48 8.55
N LYS A 104 8.65 4.14 8.99
CA LYS A 104 8.61 5.37 9.80
C LYS A 104 7.96 6.56 9.09
N ASP A 105 8.08 6.59 7.77
CA ASP A 105 7.56 7.64 6.89
C ASP A 105 6.20 7.24 6.29
N GLY A 106 5.55 6.20 6.79
CA GLY A 106 4.23 5.79 6.32
C GLY A 106 3.14 5.98 7.36
N ILE A 107 1.91 5.74 6.94
CA ILE A 107 0.81 5.42 7.85
C ILE A 107 0.59 3.93 7.75
N TRP A 108 0.59 3.26 8.89
CA TRP A 108 0.47 1.81 8.92
C TRP A 108 -0.56 1.35 9.93
N TYR A 109 -1.06 0.15 9.70
CA TYR A 109 -1.99 -0.54 10.57
C TYR A 109 -1.61 -2.01 10.68
N VAL A 110 -1.73 -2.56 11.88
CA VAL A 110 -1.49 -3.98 12.17
C VAL A 110 -2.70 -4.49 12.94
N ASP A 111 -3.27 -5.59 12.48
CA ASP A 111 -4.36 -6.30 13.13
C ASP A 111 -3.85 -7.61 13.73
N ILE A 112 -4.14 -7.83 15.00
CA ILE A 112 -3.81 -9.02 15.77
C ILE A 112 -5.11 -9.73 16.12
N VAL A 113 -5.22 -11.00 15.78
CA VAL A 113 -6.37 -11.86 16.10
C VAL A 113 -5.85 -13.18 16.65
N ASN A 114 -6.42 -13.63 17.76
CA ASN A 114 -5.94 -14.78 18.53
C ASN A 114 -4.41 -14.74 18.83
N GLY A 115 -3.88 -13.55 19.10
CA GLY A 115 -2.47 -13.31 19.41
C GLY A 115 -1.52 -13.44 18.23
N GLN A 116 -2.01 -13.53 16.99
CA GLN A 116 -1.22 -13.61 15.75
C GLN A 116 -1.52 -12.42 14.83
N ILE A 117 -0.57 -12.02 13.98
CA ILE A 117 -0.84 -10.99 12.98
C ILE A 117 -1.85 -11.55 11.98
N ASN A 118 -3.01 -10.93 11.89
CA ASN A 118 -4.04 -11.26 10.91
C ASN A 118 -3.81 -10.48 9.61
N ALA A 119 -3.52 -9.18 9.73
CA ALA A 119 -3.29 -8.31 8.60
C ALA A 119 -2.35 -7.14 8.93
N ALA A 120 -1.67 -6.64 7.91
CA ALA A 120 -0.92 -5.41 7.93
C ALA A 120 -1.29 -4.55 6.73
N VAL A 121 -1.50 -3.25 6.95
CA VAL A 121 -1.85 -2.27 5.93
C VAL A 121 -0.85 -1.13 5.98
N TYR A 122 -0.37 -0.71 4.81
CA TYR A 122 0.58 0.39 4.69
C TYR A 122 0.12 1.39 3.64
N ALA A 123 0.29 2.67 3.92
CA ALA A 123 0.10 3.75 2.98
C ALA A 123 1.30 4.69 3.05
N ASP A 124 1.79 5.14 1.88
CA ASP A 124 2.64 6.33 1.87
C ASP A 124 1.85 7.52 2.44
N HIS A 125 2.54 8.58 2.85
CA HIS A 125 1.97 9.78 3.49
C HIS A 125 0.72 10.40 2.83
N SER A 126 0.35 10.00 1.59
CA SER A 126 -0.93 10.35 0.99
C SER A 126 -2.05 9.37 1.41
N TRP A 127 -2.95 9.85 2.27
CA TRP A 127 -4.19 9.16 2.65
C TRP A 127 -5.11 8.82 1.44
N SER A 128 -4.76 9.24 0.23
CA SER A 128 -5.57 9.13 -0.98
C SER A 128 -4.84 8.38 -2.09
N GLY A 129 -5.23 7.14 -2.34
CA GLY A 129 -5.11 6.52 -3.66
C GLY A 129 -4.75 5.05 -3.64
N PHE A 130 -3.69 4.67 -2.92
CA PHE A 130 -3.13 3.33 -2.95
C PHE A 130 -2.64 2.94 -1.56
N VAL A 131 -3.13 1.81 -1.07
CA VAL A 131 -2.63 1.20 0.17
C VAL A 131 -2.20 -0.21 -0.14
N GLY A 132 -1.14 -0.66 0.49
CA GLY A 132 -0.74 -2.05 0.51
C GLY A 132 -1.48 -2.78 1.62
N CYS A 133 -1.79 -4.04 1.40
CA CYS A 133 -2.37 -4.89 2.42
C CYS A 133 -1.84 -6.31 2.27
N TYR A 134 -1.45 -6.91 3.38
CA TYR A 134 -0.95 -8.28 3.44
C TYR A 134 -1.57 -9.00 4.65
N PRO A 135 -1.96 -10.27 4.55
CA PRO A 135 -1.87 -11.15 3.37
C PRO A 135 -2.96 -10.89 2.30
N ASN A 136 -3.93 -9.99 2.56
CA ASN A 136 -5.05 -9.76 1.66
C ASN A 136 -4.77 -8.61 0.65
N GLU A 137 -4.16 -8.94 -0.49
CA GLU A 137 -3.74 -7.97 -1.53
C GLU A 137 -4.89 -7.34 -2.34
N ASN A 138 -6.14 -7.80 -2.15
CA ASN A 138 -7.31 -7.37 -2.93
C ASN A 138 -7.87 -6.00 -2.52
N THR A 139 -7.41 -5.43 -1.41
CA THR A 139 -8.05 -4.28 -0.74
C THR A 139 -7.47 -2.91 -1.13
N THR A 140 -6.57 -2.89 -2.10
CA THR A 140 -5.42 -1.98 -2.24
C THR A 140 -5.64 -0.73 -3.12
N TYR A 141 -6.79 -0.65 -3.79
CA TYR A 141 -7.27 0.51 -4.56
C TYR A 141 -8.34 1.30 -3.81
N ARG A 142 -8.14 1.50 -2.51
CA ARG A 142 -9.11 2.16 -1.61
C ARG A 142 -8.40 3.08 -0.65
N SER A 143 -9.15 3.96 0.01
CA SER A 143 -8.57 4.79 1.06
C SER A 143 -8.15 3.92 2.24
N PHE A 144 -7.07 4.31 2.92
CA PHE A 144 -6.56 3.61 4.10
C PHE A 144 -7.64 3.34 5.17
N ASN A 145 -8.48 4.34 5.43
CA ASN A 145 -9.57 4.23 6.40
C ASN A 145 -10.66 3.24 5.97
N ASP A 146 -10.95 3.14 4.67
CA ASP A 146 -11.96 2.19 4.17
C ASP A 146 -11.45 0.75 4.27
N VAL A 147 -10.16 0.53 4.01
CA VAL A 147 -9.53 -0.79 4.16
C VAL A 147 -9.55 -1.26 5.61
N ILE A 148 -9.14 -0.41 6.54
CA ILE A 148 -9.13 -0.78 7.97
C ILE A 148 -10.55 -1.09 8.47
N LYS A 149 -11.54 -0.28 8.09
CA LYS A 149 -12.95 -0.53 8.48
C LYS A 149 -13.47 -1.87 7.98
N GLU A 150 -12.99 -2.32 6.81
CA GLU A 150 -13.36 -3.63 6.26
C GLU A 150 -12.70 -4.75 7.04
N LEU A 151 -11.38 -4.67 7.26
CA LEU A 151 -10.64 -5.67 8.05
C LEU A 151 -11.21 -5.81 9.47
N GLN A 152 -11.52 -4.69 10.14
CA GLN A 152 -12.15 -4.70 11.46
C GLN A 152 -13.53 -5.38 11.48
N ARG A 153 -14.28 -5.35 10.38
CA ARG A 153 -15.56 -6.07 10.26
C ARG A 153 -15.36 -7.55 10.04
N GLU A 154 -14.28 -7.94 9.35
CA GLU A 154 -13.93 -9.33 9.10
C GLU A 154 -13.39 -10.00 10.37
N SER A 155 -12.55 -9.30 11.14
CA SER A 155 -11.97 -9.80 12.41
C SER A 155 -12.97 -9.86 13.56
N GLY A 156 -14.10 -9.15 13.48
CA GLY A 156 -15.15 -9.11 14.50
C GLY A 156 -16.31 -10.09 14.31
N ASN A 157 -16.26 -10.94 13.27
CA ASN A 157 -17.20 -12.03 13.01
C ASN A 157 -16.57 -13.39 13.32
#